data_AF-A0A8J3I6X0-F1
#
_entry.id   AF-A0A8J3I6X0-F1
#
_cell.length_a   1.000
_cell.length_b   1.000
_cell.length_c   1.000
_cell.angle_alpha   90.00
_cell.angle_beta   90.00
_cell.angle_gamma   90.00
#
_symmetry.space_group_name_H-M   'P 1'
#
loop_
_entity.id
_entity.type
_entity.pdbx_description
1 polymer ?
#
loop_
_entity_poly.entity_id
_entity_poly.type
_entity_poly.pdbx_seq_one_letter_code
_entity_poly.pdbx_strand_id
1 'polypeptide(L)'
;MNTQTGEVIFISVLDSIYDEQDAQPEDIEENDDIYLPIESIPSREAYLWMRAFVDQLVAPQNEQAAEKLSLALMGKGAFRRFKAVLSSMGETWIQAWYQWRDERLYEAIKAWLMGLPFPIIQE
;
A
#
# COMPACT_ATOMS: atom_id res chain seq x y z
N MET A 1 -11.97 -9.73 -3.95
CA MET A 1 -11.39 -10.76 -4.85
C MET A 1 -12.40 -11.89 -4.96
N ASN A 2 -12.83 -12.21 -6.17
CA ASN A 2 -13.67 -13.37 -6.43
C ASN A 2 -12.86 -14.64 -6.15
N THR A 3 -13.36 -15.51 -5.26
CA THR A 3 -12.65 -16.71 -4.80
C THR A 3 -12.67 -17.85 -5.81
N GLN A 4 -13.51 -17.78 -6.84
CA GLN A 4 -13.63 -18.80 -7.89
C GLN A 4 -12.83 -18.44 -9.15
N THR A 5 -12.84 -17.15 -9.55
CA THR A 5 -12.19 -16.68 -10.78
C THR A 5 -10.82 -16.03 -10.53
N GLY A 6 -10.56 -15.59 -9.29
CA GLY A 6 -9.38 -14.79 -8.95
C GLY A 6 -9.49 -13.32 -9.37
N GLU A 7 -10.62 -12.89 -9.93
CA GLU A 7 -10.83 -11.50 -10.36
C GLU A 7 -10.83 -10.53 -9.16
N VAL A 8 -10.11 -9.42 -9.32
CA VAL A 8 -10.05 -8.35 -8.31
C VAL A 8 -10.81 -7.15 -8.85
N ILE A 9 -11.89 -6.82 -8.15
CA ILE A 9 -12.65 -5.58 -8.35
C ILE A 9 -12.23 -4.57 -7.29
N PHE A 10 -12.14 -3.30 -7.69
CA PHE A 10 -11.90 -2.18 -6.79
C PHE A 10 -13.25 -1.56 -6.41
N ILE A 11 -13.40 -1.22 -5.12
CA ILE A 11 -14.58 -0.55 -4.59
C ILE A 11 -14.14 0.86 -4.19
N SER A 12 -14.74 1.87 -4.80
CA SER A 12 -14.56 3.27 -4.40
C SER A 12 -15.36 3.53 -3.12
N VAL A 13 -14.74 3.31 -1.95
CA VAL A 13 -15.37 3.58 -0.63
C VAL A 13 -15.31 5.07 -0.25
N LEU A 14 -14.94 5.95 -1.18
CA LEU A 14 -14.80 7.40 -0.97
C LEU A 14 -15.68 8.13 -2.00
N ASP A 15 -16.67 8.92 -1.51
CA ASP A 15 -17.64 9.73 -2.27
C ASP A 15 -17.06 10.67 -3.36
N SER A 16 -15.74 10.76 -3.53
CA SER A 16 -15.12 11.80 -4.35
C SER A 16 -14.39 11.32 -5.61
N ILE A 17 -14.27 10.02 -5.88
CA ILE A 17 -13.72 9.52 -7.16
C ILE A 17 -14.39 8.20 -7.52
N TYR A 18 -15.59 8.26 -8.09
CA TYR A 18 -16.17 7.13 -8.82
C TYR A 18 -15.55 7.11 -10.21
N ASP A 19 -14.83 6.04 -10.55
CA ASP A 19 -14.55 5.71 -11.95
C ASP A 19 -15.71 4.84 -12.47
N GLU A 20 -16.14 5.00 -13.72
CA GLU A 20 -17.28 4.24 -14.30
C GLU A 20 -17.01 2.71 -14.36
N GLN A 21 -15.77 2.29 -14.08
CA GLN A 21 -15.31 0.91 -14.08
C GLN A 21 -15.26 0.27 -12.67
N ASP A 22 -15.52 1.03 -11.60
CA ASP A 22 -15.54 0.48 -10.24
C ASP A 22 -16.87 -0.22 -9.94
N ALA A 23 -16.81 -1.32 -9.18
CA ALA A 23 -18.01 -2.03 -8.73
C ALA A 23 -18.72 -1.22 -7.64
N GLN A 24 -20.06 -1.15 -7.71
CA GLN A 24 -20.83 -0.52 -6.64
C GLN A 24 -20.85 -1.45 -5.41
N PRO A 25 -20.88 -0.89 -4.19
CA PRO A 25 -21.00 -1.71 -2.97
C PRO A 25 -22.20 -2.67 -3.03
N GLU A 26 -23.28 -2.22 -3.66
CA GLU A 26 -24.55 -2.94 -3.84
C GLU A 26 -24.40 -4.21 -4.70
N ASP A 27 -23.50 -4.20 -5.70
CA ASP A 27 -23.23 -5.36 -6.59
C ASP A 27 -22.55 -6.52 -5.86
N ILE A 28 -21.88 -6.22 -4.75
CA ILE A 28 -21.12 -7.18 -3.92
C ILE A 28 -22.02 -7.76 -2.84
N GLU A 29 -22.92 -6.96 -2.26
CA GLU A 29 -23.90 -7.42 -1.27
C GLU A 29 -24.82 -8.52 -1.82
N GLU A 30 -25.15 -8.50 -3.12
CA GLU A 30 -25.92 -9.56 -3.77
C GLU A 30 -25.14 -10.87 -3.98
N ASN A 31 -23.79 -10.85 -3.89
CA ASN A 31 -22.89 -11.98 -4.13
C ASN A 31 -21.81 -12.14 -3.02
N ASP A 32 -22.15 -11.86 -1.77
CA ASP A 32 -21.19 -11.81 -0.65
C ASP A 32 -20.45 -13.16 -0.45
N ASP A 33 -21.08 -14.28 -0.79
CA ASP A 33 -20.51 -15.62 -0.61
C ASP A 33 -19.29 -15.94 -1.50
N ILE A 34 -19.07 -15.19 -2.59
CA ILE A 34 -17.97 -15.44 -3.55
C ILE A 34 -16.86 -14.39 -3.51
N TYR A 35 -17.06 -13.26 -2.83
CA TYR A 35 -16.06 -12.19 -2.75
C TYR A 35 -15.36 -12.16 -1.39
N LEU A 36 -14.03 -12.24 -1.41
CA LEU A 36 -13.20 -12.02 -0.23
C LEU A 36 -12.62 -10.59 -0.24
N PRO A 37 -12.81 -9.78 0.82
CA PRO A 37 -12.17 -8.47 0.91
C PRO A 37 -10.66 -8.60 1.08
N ILE A 38 -9.89 -7.86 0.28
CA ILE A 38 -8.44 -7.77 0.44
C ILE A 38 -8.17 -6.74 1.54
N GLU A 39 -7.47 -7.16 2.59
CA GLU A 39 -7.13 -6.25 3.68
C GLU A 39 -6.14 -5.18 3.20
N SER A 40 -6.51 -3.91 3.36
CA SER A 40 -5.60 -2.80 3.08
C SER A 40 -4.49 -2.73 4.13
N ILE A 41 -3.28 -2.31 3.72
CA ILE A 41 -2.19 -2.09 4.69
C ILE A 41 -2.61 -1.02 5.71
N PRO A 42 -2.59 -1.33 7.02
CA PRO A 42 -2.96 -0.35 8.04
C PRO A 42 -2.07 0.89 7.93
N SER A 43 -2.65 2.10 8.07
CA SER A 43 -1.89 3.34 7.95
C SER A 43 -0.70 3.41 8.91
N ARG A 44 -0.81 2.78 10.09
CA ARG A 44 0.32 2.67 11.03
C ARG A 44 1.47 1.86 10.44
N GLU A 45 1.18 0.74 9.79
CA GLU A 45 2.19 -0.14 9.19
C GLU A 45 2.87 0.56 8.01
N ALA A 46 2.08 1.17 7.12
CA ALA A 46 2.61 1.95 6.01
C ALA A 46 3.50 3.12 6.50
N TYR A 47 3.14 3.76 7.62
CA TYR A 47 3.97 4.78 8.25
C TYR A 47 5.30 4.21 8.78
N LEU A 48 5.29 3.01 9.37
CA LEU A 48 6.51 2.34 9.80
C LEU A 48 7.41 2.00 8.62
N TRP A 49 6.86 1.58 7.48
CA TRP A 49 7.66 1.33 6.27
C TRP A 49 8.34 2.59 5.75
N MET A 50 7.66 3.74 5.82
CA MET A 50 8.24 5.03 5.45
C MET A 50 9.38 5.42 6.40
N ARG A 51 9.20 5.25 7.72
CA ARG A 51 10.29 5.50 8.68
C ARG A 51 11.47 4.58 8.45
N ALA A 52 11.22 3.28 8.30
CA ALA A 52 12.28 2.31 8.05
C ALA A 52 13.03 2.59 6.74
N PHE A 53 12.34 3.03 5.69
CA PHE A 53 13.00 3.47 4.46
C PHE A 53 13.97 4.63 4.70
N VAL A 54 13.53 5.64 5.44
CA VAL A 54 14.37 6.80 5.79
C VAL A 54 15.59 6.36 6.59
N ASP A 55 15.37 5.57 7.64
CA ASP A 55 16.42 5.18 8.57
C ASP A 55 17.43 4.20 7.95
N GLN A 56 16.95 3.24 7.15
CA GLN A 56 17.77 2.12 6.68
C GLN A 56 18.36 2.34 5.29
N LEU A 57 17.67 3.08 4.41
CA LEU A 57 18.12 3.27 3.03
C LEU A 57 18.60 4.69 2.75
N VAL A 58 17.89 5.71 3.25
CA VAL A 58 18.22 7.11 2.95
C VAL A 58 19.36 7.61 3.83
N ALA A 59 19.26 7.46 5.15
CA ALA A 59 20.22 8.02 6.11
C ALA A 59 21.68 7.60 5.86
N PRO A 60 21.99 6.32 5.52
CA PRO A 60 23.37 5.91 5.23
C PRO A 60 23.98 6.58 3.98
N GLN A 61 23.14 7.05 3.06
CA GLN A 61 23.58 7.62 1.78
C GLN A 61 23.51 9.16 1.78
N ASN A 62 22.53 9.73 2.48
CA ASN A 62 22.30 11.17 2.52
C ASN A 62 21.52 11.57 3.77
N GLU A 63 22.25 11.99 4.81
CA GLU A 63 21.69 12.40 6.10
C GLU A 63 20.74 13.60 5.99
N GLN A 64 21.08 14.61 5.17
CA GLN A 64 20.21 15.78 4.97
C GLN A 64 18.88 15.42 4.29
N ALA A 65 18.90 14.46 3.37
CA ALA A 65 17.69 13.94 2.76
C ALA A 65 16.84 13.16 3.78
N ALA A 66 17.47 12.35 4.62
CA ALA A 66 16.79 11.61 5.67
C ALA A 66 16.13 12.54 6.70
N GLU A 67 16.79 13.62 7.09
CA GLU A 67 16.22 14.65 7.97
C GLU A 67 14.97 15.27 7.35
N LYS A 68 15.04 15.71 6.08
CA LYS A 68 13.89 16.30 5.37
C LYS A 68 12.69 15.34 5.30
N LEU A 69 12.94 14.07 5.00
CA LEU A 69 11.88 13.05 4.96
C LEU A 69 11.30 12.77 6.36
N SER A 70 12.15 12.73 7.39
CA SER A 70 11.71 12.58 8.79
C SER A 70 10.80 13.73 9.22
N LEU A 71 11.17 14.96 8.87
CA LEU A 71 10.33 16.14 9.10
C LEU A 71 8.99 16.04 8.35
N ALA A 72 9.02 15.57 7.10
CA ALA A 72 7.83 15.40 6.29
C ALA A 72 6.83 14.39 6.90
N LEU A 73 7.33 13.39 7.62
CA LEU A 73 6.55 12.35 8.29
C LEU A 73 5.89 12.78 9.60
N MET A 74 6.07 14.02 10.07
CA MET A 74 5.41 14.49 11.29
C MET A 74 4.00 15.02 11.03
N GLY A 75 3.01 14.58 11.82
CA GLY A 75 1.67 15.18 11.88
C GLY A 75 0.74 14.90 10.69
N LYS A 76 -0.40 15.63 10.62
CA LYS A 76 -1.45 15.42 9.61
C LYS A 76 -0.90 15.65 8.20
N GLY A 77 -1.15 14.71 7.28
CA GLY A 77 -0.68 14.78 5.89
C GLY A 77 0.74 14.26 5.66
N ALA A 78 1.32 13.54 6.62
CA ALA A 78 2.65 12.94 6.55
C ALA A 78 2.91 12.19 5.22
N PHE A 79 1.98 11.34 4.80
CA PHE A 79 2.11 10.51 3.61
C PHE A 79 2.25 11.33 2.33
N ARG A 80 1.41 12.37 2.19
CA ARG A 80 1.46 13.27 1.02
C ARG A 80 2.76 14.07 1.01
N ARG A 81 3.15 14.64 2.16
CA ARG A 81 4.39 15.42 2.27
C ARG A 81 5.63 14.58 2.00
N PHE A 82 5.70 13.37 2.55
CA PHE A 82 6.80 12.45 2.31
C PHE A 82 6.98 12.17 0.81
N LYS A 83 5.90 11.81 0.10
CA LYS A 83 5.95 11.59 -1.35
C LYS A 83 6.37 12.85 -2.11
N ALA A 84 5.85 14.02 -1.72
CA ALA A 84 6.25 15.29 -2.34
C ALA A 84 7.76 15.58 -2.16
N VAL A 85 8.30 15.33 -0.96
CA VAL A 85 9.74 15.48 -0.70
C VAL A 85 10.55 14.46 -1.50
N LEU A 86 10.14 13.18 -1.54
CA LEU A 86 10.80 12.17 -2.39
C LEU A 86 10.84 12.57 -3.86
N SER A 87 9.73 13.01 -4.43
CA SER A 87 9.67 13.48 -5.81
C SER A 87 10.61 14.67 -6.06
N SER A 88 10.79 15.56 -5.07
CA SER A 88 11.71 16.68 -5.16
C SER A 88 13.20 16.30 -5.06
N MET A 89 13.50 15.13 -4.51
CA MET A 89 14.87 14.62 -4.33
C MET A 89 15.42 13.93 -5.59
N GLY A 90 14.58 13.69 -6.60
CA GLY A 90 14.96 13.10 -7.88
C GLY A 90 14.42 11.69 -8.10
N GLU A 91 14.42 11.27 -9.37
CA GLU A 91 13.79 10.02 -9.83
C GLU A 91 14.35 8.77 -9.13
N THR A 92 15.65 8.73 -8.85
CA THR A 92 16.28 7.57 -8.20
C THR A 92 15.67 7.26 -6.82
N TRP A 93 15.34 8.29 -6.03
CA TRP A 93 14.81 8.09 -4.67
C TRP A 93 13.35 7.63 -4.67
N ILE A 94 12.53 8.14 -5.59
CA ILE A 94 11.15 7.70 -5.72
C ILE A 94 11.07 6.25 -6.24
N GLN A 95 11.94 5.86 -7.18
CA GLN A 95 12.04 4.48 -7.63
C GLN A 95 12.50 3.54 -6.51
N ALA A 96 13.53 3.94 -5.75
CA ALA A 96 13.99 3.18 -4.59
C ALA A 96 12.88 3.01 -3.52
N TRP A 97 12.06 4.05 -3.30
CA TRP A 97 10.90 3.96 -2.41
C TRP A 97 9.86 2.96 -2.92
N TYR A 98 9.53 2.98 -4.21
CA TYR A 98 8.56 2.06 -4.77
C TYR A 98 9.04 0.61 -4.68
N GLN A 99 10.30 0.34 -5.02
CA GLN A 99 10.87 -0.99 -4.85
C GLN A 99 10.79 -1.46 -3.38
N TRP A 100 11.24 -0.62 -2.45
CA TRP A 100 11.21 -0.91 -1.01
C TRP A 100 9.80 -1.21 -0.47
N ARG A 101 8.81 -0.44 -0.94
CA ARG A 101 7.40 -0.60 -0.57
C ARG A 101 6.84 -1.89 -1.17
N ASP A 102 7.15 -2.18 -2.43
CA ASP A 102 6.57 -3.31 -3.16
C ASP A 102 7.08 -4.65 -2.60
N GLU A 103 8.35 -4.73 -2.20
CA GLU A 103 8.90 -5.88 -1.48
C GLU A 103 8.11 -6.17 -0.18
N ARG A 104 7.77 -5.13 0.59
CA ARG A 104 6.98 -5.27 1.82
C ARG A 104 5.52 -5.56 1.57
N LEU A 105 4.96 -4.96 0.53
CA LEU A 105 3.60 -5.22 0.11
C LEU A 105 3.43 -6.69 -0.30
N TYR A 106 4.42 -7.24 -1.02
CA TYR A 106 4.45 -8.65 -1.39
C TYR A 106 4.44 -9.56 -0.16
N GLU A 107 5.33 -9.31 0.81
CA GLU A 107 5.36 -10.10 2.05
C GLU A 107 4.08 -9.94 2.87
N ALA A 108 3.49 -8.74 2.93
CA ALA A 108 2.23 -8.49 3.62
C ALA A 108 1.05 -9.23 2.97
N ILE A 109 0.95 -9.20 1.63
CA ILE A 109 -0.09 -9.93 0.88
C ILE A 109 0.10 -11.43 1.06
N LYS A 110 1.34 -11.93 1.02
CA LYS A 110 1.64 -13.34 1.23
C LYS A 110 1.25 -13.78 2.64
N ALA A 111 1.59 -12.99 3.67
CA ALA A 111 1.20 -13.26 5.05
C ALA A 111 -0.32 -13.25 5.22
N TRP A 112 -1.01 -12.29 4.61
CA TRP A 112 -2.48 -12.23 4.57
C TRP A 112 -3.06 -13.50 3.93
N LEU A 113 -2.57 -13.89 2.75
CA LEU A 113 -3.03 -15.07 2.02
C LEU A 113 -2.84 -16.36 2.84
N MET A 114 -1.68 -16.52 3.49
CA MET A 114 -1.39 -17.67 4.36
C MET A 114 -2.24 -17.71 5.63
N GLY A 115 -2.79 -16.57 6.06
CA GLY A 115 -3.70 -16.49 7.21
C GLY A 115 -5.13 -16.90 6.86
N LEU A 116 -5.46 -17.07 5.59
CA LEU A 116 -6.81 -17.47 5.17
C LEU A 116 -7.03 -18.98 5.40
N PRO A 117 -8.28 -19.41 5.66
CA PRO A 117 -8.60 -20.82 5.85
C PRO A 117 -8.63 -21.64 4.55
N PHE A 118 -8.04 -21.13 3.46
CA PHE A 118 -8.04 -21.77 2.15
C PHE A 118 -6.70 -22.49 1.89
N PRO A 119 -6.72 -23.71 1.31
CA PRO A 119 -5.49 -24.38 0.92
C PRO A 119 -4.82 -23.63 -0.23
N ILE A 120 -3.59 -23.16 -0.01
CA ILE A 120 -2.77 -22.58 -1.08
C ILE A 120 -2.17 -23.72 -1.90
N ILE A 121 -2.65 -23.89 -3.13
CA ILE A 121 -2.07 -24.83 -4.09
C ILE A 121 -0.86 -24.14 -4.72
N GLN A 122 0.34 -24.68 -4.50
CA GLN A 122 1.54 -24.25 -5.23
C GLN A 122 1.75 -25.20 -6.40
N GLU A 123 1.82 -24.66 -7.62
CA GLU A 123 2.23 -25.40 -8.82
C GLU A 123 3.75 -25.64 -8.87
#